data_AF-A0A953W0L4-F1
#
_entry.id   AF-A0A953W0L4-F1
#
_cell.length_a   1.000
_cell.length_b   1.000
_cell.length_c   1.000
_cell.angle_alpha   90.00
_cell.angle_beta   90.00
_cell.angle_gamma   90.00
#
_symmetry.space_group_name_H-M   'P 1'
#
loop_
_entity.id
_entity.type
_entity.pdbx_description
1 polymer ?
#
loop_
_entity_poly.entity_id
_entity_poly.type
_entity_poly.pdbx_seq_one_letter_code
_entity_poly.pdbx_strand_id
1 'polypeptide(L)'
;MRATFLATAAAGCFLAVSAAASTLTPTPTAMVSYLGNGSQYNDSATNAFVIDFIDNYTPFDSSTLVQLDRVNSPNLNEGGILSVSYTGGAPSTMGSWTSTSAISIVAYKNGAGFTMAYYSPSVTSATWDTGLLGLLGPQGQPQNISHITAYGAQKTPTVPLPAAAWMLIAGLGSLLGLRRFTA
;
A
#
# COMPACT_ATOMS: atom_id res chain seq x y z
N MET A 1 -35.54 -52.91 49.58
CA MET A 1 -35.88 -51.58 49.00
C MET A 1 -34.68 -50.66 49.18
N ARG A 2 -33.93 -50.36 48.12
CA ARG A 2 -32.80 -49.43 48.16
C ARG A 2 -32.79 -48.60 46.89
N ALA A 3 -32.61 -47.30 47.09
CA ALA A 3 -32.90 -46.22 46.15
C ALA A 3 -32.00 -46.23 44.91
N THR A 4 -32.62 -46.07 43.74
CA THR A 4 -31.94 -45.81 42.47
C THR A 4 -31.77 -44.30 42.32
N PHE A 5 -30.53 -43.83 42.33
CA PHE A 5 -30.17 -42.44 42.01
C PHE A 5 -30.33 -42.22 40.49
N LEU A 6 -31.17 -41.26 40.08
CA LEU A 6 -31.22 -40.75 38.71
C LEU A 6 -30.32 -39.51 38.62
N ALA A 7 -29.20 -39.63 37.91
CA ALA A 7 -28.33 -38.50 37.60
C ALA A 7 -28.87 -37.77 36.35
N THR A 8 -29.31 -36.52 36.51
CA THR A 8 -29.74 -35.65 35.41
C THR A 8 -28.49 -35.05 34.75
N ALA A 9 -28.13 -35.53 33.57
CA ALA A 9 -27.10 -34.90 32.73
C ALA A 9 -27.72 -33.72 31.97
N ALA A 10 -27.41 -32.49 32.40
CA ALA A 10 -27.75 -31.29 31.66
C ALA A 10 -26.76 -31.11 30.50
N ALA A 11 -27.22 -31.41 29.27
CA ALA A 11 -26.48 -31.10 28.06
C ALA A 11 -26.60 -29.60 27.77
N GLY A 12 -25.55 -28.83 28.09
CA GLY A 12 -25.44 -27.43 27.71
C GLY A 12 -25.12 -27.30 26.22
N CYS A 13 -26.07 -26.84 25.42
CA CYS A 13 -25.82 -26.37 24.05
C CYS A 13 -24.99 -25.08 24.11
N PHE A 14 -23.68 -25.19 23.90
CA PHE A 14 -22.85 -24.05 23.56
C PHE A 14 -23.16 -23.63 22.12
N LEU A 15 -24.00 -22.61 21.96
CA LEU A 15 -24.12 -21.89 20.70
C LEU A 15 -22.82 -21.12 20.49
N ALA A 16 -21.92 -21.69 19.70
CA ALA A 16 -20.76 -20.97 19.17
C ALA A 16 -21.30 -19.88 18.21
N VAL A 17 -21.45 -18.66 18.73
CA VAL A 17 -21.60 -17.48 17.88
C VAL A 17 -20.24 -17.25 17.23
N SER A 18 -20.04 -17.79 16.04
CA SER A 18 -18.95 -17.34 15.18
C SER A 18 -19.30 -15.93 14.71
N ALA A 19 -18.75 -14.92 15.38
CA ALA A 19 -18.74 -13.58 14.85
C ALA A 19 -17.93 -13.62 13.54
N ALA A 20 -18.63 -13.55 12.41
CA ALA A 20 -17.99 -13.21 11.15
C ALA A 20 -17.46 -11.78 11.32
N ALA A 21 -16.17 -11.64 11.62
CA ALA A 21 -15.50 -10.37 11.51
C ALA A 21 -15.61 -9.97 10.03
N SER A 22 -16.51 -9.03 9.71
CA SER A 22 -16.44 -8.37 8.42
C SER A 22 -15.11 -7.65 8.39
N THR A 23 -14.12 -8.23 7.71
CA THR A 23 -12.91 -7.50 7.33
C THR A 23 -13.38 -6.34 6.48
N LEU A 24 -13.51 -5.16 7.11
CA LEU A 24 -13.72 -3.91 6.40
C LEU A 24 -12.55 -3.77 5.45
N THR A 25 -12.79 -3.94 4.15
CA THR A 25 -11.77 -3.62 3.16
C THR A 25 -11.45 -2.14 3.33
N PRO A 26 -10.17 -1.77 3.52
CA PRO A 26 -9.81 -0.37 3.61
C PRO A 26 -10.20 0.34 2.31
N THR A 27 -10.90 1.46 2.45
CA THR A 27 -11.27 2.32 1.32
C THR A 27 -10.14 3.32 1.07
N PRO A 28 -9.72 3.55 -0.20
CA PRO A 28 -8.77 4.59 -0.53
C PRO A 28 -9.26 5.97 -0.07
N THR A 29 -8.35 6.79 0.44
CA THR A 29 -8.57 8.21 0.76
C THR A 29 -8.72 9.05 -0.50
N ALA A 30 -7.96 8.72 -1.54
CA ALA A 30 -8.07 9.33 -2.86
C ALA A 30 -7.88 8.26 -3.94
N MET A 31 -8.59 8.41 -5.05
CA MET A 31 -8.49 7.51 -6.19
C MET A 31 -8.67 8.29 -7.48
N VAL A 32 -7.77 8.09 -8.43
CA VAL A 32 -7.87 8.70 -9.76
C VAL A 32 -7.61 7.64 -10.81
N SER A 33 -8.53 7.53 -11.76
CA SER A 33 -8.46 6.58 -12.85
C SER A 33 -8.09 7.29 -14.15
N TYR A 34 -7.16 6.71 -14.90
CA TYR A 34 -6.78 7.17 -16.22
C TYR A 34 -7.11 6.11 -17.26
N LEU A 35 -7.88 6.50 -18.26
CA LEU A 35 -8.21 5.69 -19.42
C LEU A 35 -7.44 6.25 -20.61
N GLY A 36 -6.33 5.61 -20.95
CA GLY A 36 -5.48 5.99 -22.06
C GLY A 36 -5.77 5.18 -23.33
N ASN A 37 -5.26 5.65 -24.47
CA ASN A 37 -5.32 4.90 -25.71
C ASN A 37 -4.04 4.05 -25.85
N GLY A 38 -3.98 2.91 -25.14
CA GLY A 38 -3.00 1.84 -25.37
C GLY A 38 -1.73 1.84 -24.50
N SER A 39 -0.82 0.93 -24.89
CA SER A 39 0.42 0.47 -24.23
C SER A 39 1.39 1.55 -23.71
N GLN A 40 1.25 2.81 -24.13
CA GLN A 40 2.24 3.87 -23.89
C GLN A 40 2.30 4.36 -22.44
N TYR A 41 1.26 4.14 -21.64
CA TYR A 41 1.25 4.61 -20.25
C TYR A 41 1.68 3.51 -19.30
N ASN A 42 3.00 3.34 -19.14
CA ASN A 42 3.56 2.53 -18.06
C ASN A 42 3.24 3.21 -16.72
N ASP A 43 2.78 2.45 -15.74
CA ASP A 43 2.46 2.94 -14.39
C ASP A 43 3.71 3.31 -13.58
N SER A 44 4.88 3.37 -14.21
CA SER A 44 6.18 3.81 -13.67
C SER A 44 6.10 5.12 -12.87
N ALA A 45 6.91 5.22 -11.82
CA ALA A 45 7.08 6.44 -11.03
C ALA A 45 7.55 7.66 -11.86
N THR A 46 8.11 7.45 -13.05
CA THR A 46 8.51 8.51 -13.99
C THR A 46 7.39 8.99 -14.91
N ASN A 47 6.20 8.37 -14.85
CA ASN A 47 5.06 8.75 -15.66
C ASN A 47 4.46 10.08 -15.16
N ALA A 48 4.23 11.03 -16.07
CA ALA A 48 3.69 12.34 -15.74
C ALA A 48 2.34 12.29 -15.01
N PHE A 49 1.48 11.32 -15.30
CA PHE A 49 0.21 11.14 -14.57
C PHE A 49 0.44 10.62 -13.16
N VAL A 50 1.40 9.72 -12.97
CA VAL A 50 1.74 9.21 -11.63
C VAL A 50 2.27 10.35 -10.76
N ILE A 51 3.15 11.19 -11.33
CA ILE A 51 3.66 12.41 -10.72
C ILE A 51 2.51 13.36 -10.35
N ASP A 52 1.64 13.69 -11.31
CA ASP A 52 0.49 14.58 -11.09
C ASP A 52 -0.46 14.06 -10.01
N PHE A 53 -0.73 12.75 -9.99
CA PHE A 53 -1.53 12.13 -8.94
C PHE A 53 -0.89 12.33 -7.57
N ILE A 54 0.41 12.07 -7.46
CA ILE A 54 1.13 12.17 -6.19
C ILE A 54 1.13 13.61 -5.68
N ASP A 55 1.51 14.55 -6.54
CA ASP A 55 1.70 15.96 -6.18
C ASP A 55 0.38 16.66 -5.81
N ASN A 56 -0.75 16.26 -6.41
CA ASN A 56 -2.04 16.91 -6.19
C ASN A 56 -3.00 16.17 -5.24
N TYR A 57 -2.85 14.85 -5.07
CA TYR A 57 -3.82 14.03 -4.34
C TYR A 57 -3.24 13.29 -3.14
N THR A 58 -1.95 13.48 -2.85
CA THR A 58 -1.28 12.85 -1.70
C THR A 58 -0.39 13.86 -0.97
N PRO A 59 -0.03 13.62 0.31
CA PRO A 59 0.94 14.45 1.02
C PRO A 59 2.40 14.09 0.67
N PHE A 60 2.63 13.18 -0.27
CA PHE A 60 3.98 12.77 -0.67
C PHE A 60 4.53 13.66 -1.76
N ASP A 61 5.85 13.81 -1.79
CA ASP A 61 6.58 14.40 -2.90
C ASP A 61 6.90 13.32 -3.92
N SER A 62 6.48 13.50 -5.18
CA SER A 62 6.72 12.55 -6.27
C SER A 62 8.20 12.21 -6.47
N SER A 63 9.12 13.12 -6.12
CA SER A 63 10.56 12.89 -6.18
C SER A 63 11.08 11.89 -5.14
N THR A 64 10.30 11.61 -4.09
CA THR A 64 10.66 10.67 -3.01
C THR A 64 10.02 9.29 -3.17
N LEU A 65 9.18 9.12 -4.20
CA LEU A 65 8.44 7.90 -4.41
C LEU A 65 9.33 6.81 -5.02
N VAL A 66 9.27 5.63 -4.42
CA VAL A 66 9.94 4.44 -4.94
C VAL A 66 8.92 3.32 -5.16
N GLN A 67 9.08 2.62 -6.28
CA GLN A 67 8.38 1.35 -6.50
C GLN A 67 8.90 0.35 -5.47
N LEU A 68 7.99 -0.17 -4.64
CA LEU A 68 8.32 -1.17 -3.63
C LEU A 68 8.20 -2.58 -4.20
N ASP A 69 7.17 -2.81 -5.01
CA ASP A 69 6.89 -4.10 -5.61
C ASP A 69 5.96 -3.96 -6.82
N ARG A 70 6.03 -4.94 -7.71
CA ARG A 70 5.12 -5.08 -8.83
C ARG A 70 4.80 -6.55 -9.06
N VAL A 71 3.52 -6.87 -9.05
CA VAL A 71 3.03 -8.23 -9.35
C VAL A 71 2.37 -8.22 -10.71
N ASN A 72 3.00 -8.85 -11.70
CA ASN A 72 2.38 -9.08 -13.00
C ASN A 72 1.52 -10.34 -12.97
N SER A 73 0.32 -10.31 -13.56
CA SER A 73 -0.52 -11.50 -13.72
C SER A 73 0.12 -12.48 -14.72
N PRO A 74 0.11 -13.80 -14.46
CA PRO A 74 -0.51 -14.50 -13.32
C PRO A 74 0.49 -14.84 -12.20
N ASN A 75 1.06 -13.81 -11.56
CA ASN A 75 2.02 -13.86 -10.43
C ASN A 75 3.53 -13.95 -10.80
N LEU A 76 3.97 -13.18 -11.79
CA LEU A 76 5.40 -12.86 -11.90
C LEU A 76 5.69 -11.67 -10.98
N ASN A 77 6.28 -11.95 -9.82
CA ASN A 77 6.50 -10.97 -8.77
C ASN A 77 7.88 -10.31 -8.88
N GLU A 78 7.92 -8.98 -8.89
CA GLU A 78 9.11 -8.13 -8.95
C GLU A 78 9.21 -7.30 -7.66
N GLY A 79 9.59 -7.91 -6.53
CA GLY A 79 9.77 -7.18 -5.26
C GLY A 79 9.43 -7.94 -3.97
N GLY A 80 8.65 -9.01 -4.05
CA GLY A 80 8.52 -10.03 -3.00
C GLY A 80 7.83 -9.59 -1.69
N ILE A 81 7.27 -8.39 -1.63
CA ILE A 81 6.49 -7.90 -0.47
C ILE A 81 4.97 -7.98 -0.68
N LEU A 82 4.49 -8.04 -1.93
CA LEU A 82 3.09 -8.20 -2.30
C LEU A 82 2.78 -9.67 -2.56
N SER A 83 1.59 -10.09 -2.14
CA SER A 83 0.97 -11.35 -2.52
C SER A 83 -0.43 -11.07 -3.05
N VAL A 84 -0.73 -11.55 -4.26
CA VAL A 84 -1.95 -11.23 -4.99
C VAL A 84 -2.79 -12.50 -5.13
N SER A 85 -4.08 -12.39 -4.83
CA SER A 85 -5.08 -13.47 -4.94
C SER A 85 -6.21 -13.01 -5.84
N TYR A 86 -6.48 -13.76 -6.91
CA TYR A 86 -7.52 -13.42 -7.88
C TYR A 86 -8.80 -14.18 -7.56
N THR A 87 -9.94 -13.48 -7.57
CA THR A 87 -11.25 -14.12 -7.46
C THR A 87 -11.58 -14.79 -8.79
N GLY A 88 -11.78 -16.11 -8.80
CA GLY A 88 -12.08 -16.88 -10.02
C GLY A 88 -10.87 -17.29 -10.86
N GLY A 89 -9.64 -17.05 -10.39
CA GLY A 89 -8.40 -17.38 -11.09
C GLY A 89 -7.76 -16.19 -11.80
N ALA A 90 -6.48 -16.30 -12.15
CA ALA A 90 -5.73 -15.23 -12.80
C ALA A 90 -5.79 -15.36 -14.34
N PRO A 91 -5.84 -14.25 -15.09
CA PRO A 91 -6.13 -12.88 -14.65
C PRO A 91 -7.63 -12.68 -14.32
N SER A 92 -7.96 -11.71 -13.46
CA SER A 92 -9.35 -11.43 -13.04
C SER A 92 -9.64 -9.93 -12.93
N THR A 93 -10.93 -9.60 -12.98
CA THR A 93 -11.50 -8.28 -12.69
C THR A 93 -11.59 -8.00 -11.19
N MET A 94 -11.43 -9.03 -10.34
CA MET A 94 -11.57 -8.93 -8.89
C MET A 94 -10.48 -9.71 -8.16
N GLY A 95 -10.16 -9.27 -6.95
CA GLY A 95 -9.29 -10.01 -6.06
C GLY A 95 -8.85 -9.22 -4.85
N SER A 96 -7.79 -9.70 -4.20
CA SER A 96 -7.19 -9.09 -3.03
C SER A 96 -5.68 -9.18 -3.05
N TRP A 97 -5.02 -8.19 -2.49
CA TRP A 97 -3.59 -8.24 -2.23
C TRP A 97 -3.32 -8.10 -0.74
N THR A 98 -2.23 -8.70 -0.30
CA THR A 98 -1.65 -8.53 1.03
C THR A 98 -0.20 -8.13 0.89
N SER A 99 0.34 -7.42 1.88
CA SER A 99 1.73 -7.01 1.92
C SER A 99 2.36 -7.26 3.29
N THR A 100 3.65 -7.58 3.29
CA THR A 100 4.48 -7.65 4.50
C THR A 100 4.83 -6.27 5.06
N SER A 101 4.61 -5.20 4.29
CA SER A 101 4.87 -3.81 4.66
C SER A 101 3.64 -2.94 4.46
N ALA A 102 3.55 -1.81 5.18
CA ALA A 102 2.46 -0.86 5.00
C ALA A 102 2.63 -0.11 3.66
N ILE A 103 1.59 -0.17 2.82
CA ILE A 103 1.56 0.46 1.49
C ILE A 103 0.68 1.69 1.55
N SER A 104 1.15 2.79 0.97
CA SER A 104 0.39 4.04 0.92
C SER A 104 -0.26 4.27 -0.43
N ILE A 105 0.39 3.87 -1.52
CA ILE A 105 -0.11 4.10 -2.87
C ILE A 105 -0.06 2.79 -3.65
N VAL A 106 -1.15 2.48 -4.36
CA VAL A 106 -1.25 1.30 -5.23
C VAL A 106 -1.73 1.73 -6.61
N ALA A 107 -1.02 1.27 -7.65
CA ALA A 107 -1.47 1.36 -9.03
C ALA A 107 -2.08 0.02 -9.46
N TYR A 108 -3.32 0.06 -9.93
CA TYR A 108 -4.00 -1.05 -10.58
C TYR A 108 -3.98 -0.84 -12.08
N LYS A 109 -3.31 -1.69 -12.85
CA LYS A 109 -3.20 -1.54 -14.29
C LYS A 109 -4.02 -2.57 -15.06
N ASN A 110 -4.78 -2.11 -16.05
CA ASN A 110 -5.38 -2.93 -17.08
C ASN A 110 -4.78 -2.54 -18.45
N GLY A 111 -5.04 -3.32 -19.50
CA GLY A 111 -4.36 -3.15 -20.80
C GLY A 111 -4.38 -1.72 -21.39
N ALA A 112 -5.44 -0.94 -21.16
CA ALA A 112 -5.62 0.40 -21.73
C ALA A 112 -5.45 1.55 -20.72
N GLY A 113 -5.46 1.28 -19.42
CA GLY A 113 -5.51 2.31 -18.39
C GLY A 113 -5.02 1.81 -17.04
N PHE A 114 -4.99 2.72 -16.08
CA PHE A 114 -4.62 2.38 -14.71
C PHE A 114 -5.33 3.30 -13.72
N THR A 115 -5.44 2.83 -12.48
CA THR A 115 -6.03 3.57 -11.38
C THR A 115 -5.03 3.66 -10.25
N MET A 116 -4.79 4.87 -9.77
CA MET A 116 -3.98 5.14 -8.60
C MET A 116 -4.89 5.26 -7.40
N ALA A 117 -4.59 4.51 -6.33
CA ALA A 117 -5.31 4.55 -5.06
C ALA A 117 -4.34 4.92 -3.94
N TYR A 118 -4.66 5.98 -3.21
CA TYR A 118 -3.95 6.43 -2.02
C TYR A 118 -4.70 6.01 -0.75
N TYR A 119 -3.99 5.42 0.22
CA TYR A 119 -4.52 4.98 1.50
C TYR A 119 -3.88 5.77 2.66
N SER A 120 -4.73 6.41 3.46
CA SER A 120 -4.37 7.06 4.71
C SER A 120 -5.35 6.66 5.82
N PRO A 121 -4.92 5.91 6.85
CA PRO A 121 -3.55 5.42 7.06
C PRO A 121 -3.12 4.37 6.01
N SER A 122 -1.80 4.17 5.88
CA SER A 122 -1.23 3.11 5.03
C SER A 122 -1.73 1.73 5.46
N VAL A 123 -1.89 0.80 4.50
CA VAL A 123 -2.54 -0.50 4.73
C VAL A 123 -1.67 -1.67 4.26
N THR A 124 -1.89 -2.84 4.84
CA THR A 124 -1.17 -4.08 4.49
C THR A 124 -2.01 -5.03 3.64
N SER A 125 -3.24 -4.66 3.30
CA SER A 125 -4.10 -5.45 2.42
C SER A 125 -5.20 -4.59 1.84
N ALA A 126 -5.65 -4.90 0.64
CA ALA A 126 -6.91 -4.37 0.10
C ALA A 126 -7.51 -5.34 -0.93
N THR A 127 -8.77 -5.10 -1.28
CA THR A 127 -9.44 -5.78 -2.39
C THR A 127 -9.56 -4.83 -3.57
N TRP A 128 -9.65 -5.39 -4.77
CA TRP A 128 -9.97 -4.62 -5.97
C TRP A 128 -11.15 -5.24 -6.72
N ASP A 129 -11.83 -4.37 -7.45
CA ASP A 129 -12.85 -4.69 -8.45
C ASP A 129 -12.67 -3.67 -9.58
N THR A 130 -12.37 -4.12 -10.81
CA THR A 130 -12.10 -3.20 -11.91
C THR A 130 -13.30 -2.38 -12.36
N GLY A 131 -14.53 -2.83 -12.06
CA GLY A 131 -15.73 -2.02 -12.20
C GLY A 131 -15.75 -0.85 -11.22
N LEU A 132 -15.42 -1.08 -9.94
CA LEU A 132 -15.35 -0.03 -8.93
C LEU A 132 -14.16 0.92 -9.12
N LEU A 133 -13.06 0.42 -9.67
CA LEU A 133 -11.88 1.23 -10.01
C LEU A 133 -12.09 2.07 -11.28
N GLY A 134 -13.22 1.94 -11.99
CA GLY A 134 -13.44 2.62 -13.27
C GLY A 134 -12.49 2.13 -14.37
N LEU A 135 -11.88 0.96 -14.19
CA LEU A 135 -10.98 0.30 -15.13
C LEU A 135 -11.76 -0.48 -16.17
N LEU A 136 -12.57 0.27 -16.92
CA LEU A 136 -13.46 -0.25 -17.94
C LEU A 136 -12.73 -0.26 -19.30
N GLY A 137 -12.95 -1.32 -20.06
CA GLY A 137 -12.46 -1.48 -21.42
C GLY A 137 -13.40 -0.88 -22.45
N PRO A 138 -13.19 -1.20 -23.73
CA PRO A 138 -14.12 -0.86 -24.79
C PRO A 138 -15.54 -1.33 -24.40
N GLN A 139 -16.54 -0.46 -24.63
CA GLN A 139 -17.95 -0.73 -24.30
C GLN A 139 -18.27 -0.79 -22.80
N GLY A 140 -17.41 -0.25 -21.94
CA GLY A 140 -17.70 -0.12 -20.50
C GLY A 140 -17.59 -1.42 -19.71
N GLN A 141 -16.99 -2.46 -20.29
CA GLN A 141 -16.85 -3.77 -19.64
C GLN A 141 -15.63 -3.81 -18.73
N PRO A 142 -15.75 -4.30 -17.48
CA PRO A 142 -14.60 -4.51 -16.60
C PRO A 142 -13.49 -5.30 -17.30
N GLN A 143 -12.25 -4.86 -17.15
CA GLN A 143 -11.10 -5.54 -17.73
C GLN A 143 -10.29 -6.24 -16.67
N ASN A 144 -9.58 -7.28 -17.09
CA ASN A 144 -8.63 -7.98 -16.25
C ASN A 144 -7.45 -7.07 -15.89
N ILE A 145 -6.99 -7.16 -14.63
CA ILE A 145 -5.76 -6.51 -14.20
C ILE A 145 -4.56 -7.25 -14.81
N SER A 146 -3.67 -6.50 -15.47
CA SER A 146 -2.39 -7.03 -15.97
C SER A 146 -1.33 -7.05 -14.88
N HIS A 147 -1.31 -6.05 -14.00
CA HIS A 147 -0.40 -5.99 -12.87
C HIS A 147 -0.83 -4.97 -11.80
N ILE A 148 -0.30 -5.15 -10.60
CA ILE A 148 -0.48 -4.26 -9.46
C ILE A 148 0.90 -3.78 -9.02
N THR A 149 1.07 -2.47 -8.87
CA THR A 149 2.33 -1.86 -8.44
C THR A 149 2.11 -1.14 -7.12
N ALA A 150 2.93 -1.44 -6.11
CA ALA A 150 2.92 -0.75 -4.83
C ALA A 150 4.03 0.30 -4.79
N TYR A 151 3.66 1.47 -4.28
CA TYR A 151 4.57 2.59 -4.08
C TYR A 151 4.64 2.96 -2.61
N GLY A 152 5.83 3.39 -2.20
CA GLY A 152 6.10 3.98 -0.90
C GLY A 152 6.94 5.23 -1.05
N ALA A 153 6.86 6.12 -0.06
CA ALA A 153 7.87 7.13 0.09
C ALA A 153 9.15 6.46 0.58
N GLN A 154 10.25 6.67 -0.12
CA GLN A 154 11.55 6.46 0.48
C GLN A 154 11.58 7.41 1.67
N LYS A 155 11.61 6.86 2.88
CA LYS A 155 12.03 7.67 4.03
C LYS A 155 13.42 8.12 3.64
N THR A 156 13.58 9.38 3.21
CA THR A 156 14.92 9.97 3.19
C THR A 156 15.44 9.68 4.59
N PRO A 157 16.55 8.92 4.74
CA PRO A 157 17.12 8.78 6.05
C PRO A 157 17.34 10.21 6.49
N THR A 158 16.59 10.66 7.50
CA THR A 158 16.88 11.92 8.15
C THR A 158 18.24 11.66 8.73
N VAL A 159 19.29 11.98 7.99
CA VAL A 159 20.66 11.88 8.46
C VAL A 159 20.63 12.78 9.68
N PRO A 160 20.69 12.22 10.90
CA PRO A 160 20.78 13.08 12.07
C PRO A 160 22.01 13.93 11.78
N LEU A 161 21.85 15.26 11.73
CA LEU A 161 22.98 16.16 11.51
C LEU A 161 24.09 15.63 12.41
N PRO A 162 25.19 15.12 11.84
CA PRO A 162 26.10 14.30 12.62
C PRO A 162 26.53 15.16 13.79
N ALA A 163 26.58 14.60 15.00
CA ALA A 163 27.06 15.33 16.17
C ALA A 163 28.39 16.07 15.88
N ALA A 164 29.14 15.61 14.87
CA ALA A 164 30.25 16.29 14.22
C ALA A 164 29.99 17.75 13.78
N ALA A 165 28.82 18.11 13.25
CA ALA A 165 28.50 19.49 12.87
C ALA A 165 28.42 20.41 14.10
N TRP A 166 27.79 19.93 15.17
CA TRP A 166 27.78 20.63 16.46
C TRP A 166 29.15 20.66 17.13
N MET A 167 29.92 19.58 17.02
CA MET A 167 31.30 19.51 17.53
C MET A 167 32.26 20.40 16.73
N LEU A 168 32.04 20.59 15.43
CA LEU A 168 32.78 21.51 14.58
C LEU A 168 32.51 22.96 14.98
N ILE A 169 31.23 23.32 15.19
CA ILE A 169 30.84 24.65 15.68
C ILE A 169 31.44 24.90 17.07
N ALA A 170 31.36 23.93 17.98
CA ALA A 170 31.96 24.03 19.30
C ALA A 170 33.49 24.17 19.25
N GLY A 171 34.15 23.43 18.35
CA GLY A 171 35.59 23.49 18.12
C GLY A 171 36.05 24.82 17.52
N LEU A 172 35.30 25.38 16.56
CA LEU A 172 35.60 26.70 15.99
C LEU A 172 35.35 27.83 17.00
N GLY A 173 34.30 27.69 17.83
CA GLY A 173 33.99 28.64 18.90
C GLY A 173 35.09 28.70 19.98
N SER A 174 35.67 27.56 20.36
CA SER A 174 36.74 27.51 21.36
C SER A 174 38.06 28.13 20.85
N LEU A 175 38.37 27.95 19.56
CA LEU A 175 39.54 28.57 18.91
C LEU A 175 39.44 30.10 18.85
N LEU A 176 38.25 30.64 18.57
CA LEU A 176 38.03 32.09 18.59
C LEU A 176 38.06 32.69 20.00
N GLY A 177 37.63 31.93 21.01
CA GLY A 177 37.70 32.32 22.43
C GLY A 177 39.13 32.45 22.94
N LEU A 178 40.04 31.55 22.53
CA LEU A 178 41.44 31.57 22.95
C LEU A 178 42.21 32.81 22.43
N ARG A 179 41.82 33.39 21.29
CA ARG A 179 42.45 34.59 20.74
C ARG A 179 42.21 35.86 21.57
N ARG A 180 41.20 35.86 22.47
CA ARG A 180 40.91 37.01 23.35
C ARG A 180 41.71 37.03 24.65
N PHE A 181 42.42 35.95 25.00
CA PHE A 181 43.20 35.86 26.24
C PHE A 181 44.70 36.17 26.07
N THR A 182 45.16 36.48 24.85
CA THR A 182 46.57 36.80 24.55
C THR A 182 46.78 38.25 24.08
N ALA A 183 45.89 39.18 24.44
CA ALA A 183 46.06 40.62 24.22
C ALA A 183 46.05 41.38 25.55
#